data_AF-A0A4P7L9Y7-F1
#
_entry.id   AF-A0A4P7L9Y7-F1
#
_cell.length_a   1.000
_cell.length_b   1.000
_cell.length_c   1.000
_cell.angle_alpha   90.00
_cell.angle_beta   90.00
_cell.angle_gamma   90.00
#
_symmetry.space_group_name_H-M   'P 1'
#
loop_
_entity.id
_entity.type
_entity.pdbx_description
1 polymer ?
#
loop_
_entity_poly.entity_id
_entity_poly.type
_entity_poly.pdbx_seq_one_letter_code
_entity_poly.pdbx_strand_id
1 'polypeptide(L)'
;MLTITDGSQLKNNIFEASRIDSGQAKKLGITNVPALALAIPPKEIKILSFSAISGSTLRDRIILVAKDAGGITEQEYASTRPFNDNGYIDSRLLEEMPEGVLNNPEKFVEYIRKAVEKDNLRTKK
;
A
#
# COMPACT_ATOMS: atom_id res chain seq x y z
N MET A 1 19.36 -7.34 4.64
CA MET A 1 20.72 -7.16 5.21
C MET A 1 20.60 -6.24 6.40
N LEU A 2 21.18 -6.60 7.55
CA LEU A 2 21.17 -5.77 8.74
C LEU A 2 22.50 -4.99 8.81
N THR A 3 22.42 -3.67 8.94
CA THR A 3 23.60 -2.79 9.02
C THR A 3 23.71 -2.19 10.41
N ILE A 4 24.88 -2.32 11.03
CA ILE A 4 25.16 -1.80 12.37
C ILE A 4 25.96 -0.50 12.23
N THR A 5 25.39 0.61 12.69
CA THR A 5 25.96 1.96 12.51
C THR A 5 26.90 2.40 13.63
N ASP A 6 26.87 1.73 14.80
CA ASP A 6 27.69 2.10 15.96
C ASP A 6 29.06 1.40 16.00
N GLY A 7 29.38 0.58 14.99
CA GLY A 7 30.63 -0.17 14.91
C GLY A 7 30.73 -1.35 15.88
N SER A 8 29.71 -1.61 16.69
CA SER A 8 29.68 -2.74 17.61
C SER A 8 29.25 -4.04 16.90
N GLN A 9 29.60 -5.19 17.47
CA GLN A 9 29.01 -6.46 17.07
C GLN A 9 27.78 -6.74 17.93
N LEU A 10 26.71 -7.21 17.30
CA LEU A 10 25.55 -7.70 18.04
C LEU A 10 25.96 -8.90 18.91
N LYS A 11 25.67 -8.80 20.20
CA LYS A 11 25.87 -9.92 21.14
C LYS A 11 25.05 -11.12 20.65
N ASN A 12 25.67 -12.30 20.66
CA ASN A 12 25.10 -13.61 20.33
C ASN A 12 24.91 -13.96 18.85
N ASN A 13 25.45 -13.20 17.89
CA ASN A 13 25.46 -13.55 16.46
C ASN A 13 24.09 -13.99 15.88
N ILE A 14 22.99 -13.50 16.47
CA ILE A 14 21.60 -13.88 16.14
C ILE A 14 21.18 -13.49 14.73
N PHE A 15 21.99 -12.69 14.04
CA PHE A 15 21.82 -12.31 12.65
C PHE A 15 23.11 -12.63 11.87
N GLU A 16 23.14 -13.81 11.25
CA GLU A 16 24.29 -14.32 10.48
C GLU A 16 24.73 -13.36 9.35
N ALA A 17 23.82 -12.52 8.85
CA ALA A 17 24.06 -11.56 7.76
C ALA A 17 24.17 -10.10 8.23
N SER A 18 24.60 -9.86 9.48
CA SER A 18 24.90 -8.51 9.94
C SER A 18 26.25 -8.01 9.39
N ARG A 19 26.29 -6.73 9.00
CA ARG A 19 27.52 -6.06 8.56
C ARG A 19 27.67 -4.71 9.25
N ILE A 20 28.90 -4.35 9.59
CA ILE A 20 29.23 -3.01 10.09
C ILE A 20 29.03 -2.01 8.94
N ASP A 21 28.43 -0.86 9.23
CA ASP A 21 28.27 0.21 8.26
C ASP A 21 29.63 0.70 7.77
N SER A 22 29.82 0.69 6.46
CA SER A 22 30.98 1.26 5.75
C SER A 22 30.55 2.39 4.81
N GLY A 23 29.50 3.12 5.19
CA GLY A 23 28.91 4.21 4.43
C GLY A 23 27.65 3.82 3.66
N GLN A 24 27.06 2.66 3.93
CA GLN A 24 25.75 2.28 3.40
C GLN A 24 24.69 3.24 3.97
N ALA A 25 24.66 3.45 5.30
CA ALA A 25 23.70 4.33 5.95
C ALA A 25 23.73 5.76 5.36
N LYS A 26 24.93 6.30 5.14
CA LYS A 26 25.12 7.60 4.49
C LYS A 26 24.57 7.65 3.06
N LYS A 27 24.84 6.61 2.24
CA LYS A 27 24.28 6.51 0.88
C LYS A 27 22.76 6.39 0.86
N LEU A 28 22.18 5.85 1.91
CA LEU A 28 20.73 5.71 2.09
C LEU A 28 20.07 6.94 2.70
N GLY A 29 20.83 8.00 3.02
CA GLY A 29 20.30 9.19 3.69
C GLY A 29 19.79 8.91 5.11
N ILE A 30 20.25 7.84 5.76
CA ILE A 30 19.84 7.48 7.11
C ILE A 30 20.59 8.39 8.09
N THR A 31 19.88 9.33 8.70
CA THR A 31 20.42 10.24 9.73
C THR A 31 20.17 9.73 11.15
N ASN A 32 19.10 8.95 11.34
CA ASN A 32 18.63 8.47 12.63
C ASN A 32 18.48 6.94 12.58
N VAL A 33 18.78 6.27 13.69
CA VAL A 33 18.61 4.82 13.85
C VAL A 33 17.74 4.50 15.08
N PRO A 34 17.02 3.37 15.08
CA PRO A 34 16.94 2.34 14.05
C PRO A 34 16.19 2.80 12.79
N ALA A 35 16.56 2.31 11.61
CA ALA A 35 15.87 2.62 10.35
C ALA A 35 15.53 1.35 9.59
N LEU A 36 14.35 1.32 8.99
CA LEU A 36 13.90 0.26 8.10
C LEU A 36 13.76 0.81 6.69
N ALA A 37 14.41 0.17 5.72
CA ALA A 37 14.40 0.58 4.33
C ALA A 37 13.93 -0.59 3.43
N LEU A 38 13.19 -0.25 2.39
CA LEU A 38 12.77 -1.14 1.32
C LEU A 38 13.70 -0.98 0.13
N ALA A 39 14.33 -2.07 -0.30
CA ALA A 39 15.05 -2.10 -1.56
C ALA A 39 14.08 -2.40 -2.71
N ILE A 40 14.07 -1.53 -3.72
CA ILE A 40 13.26 -1.63 -4.94
C ILE A 40 14.24 -1.75 -6.12
N PRO A 41 14.40 -2.95 -6.69
CA PRO A 41 15.28 -3.15 -7.83
C PRO A 41 14.89 -2.25 -9.01
N PRO A 42 15.87 -1.78 -9.83
CA PRO A 42 17.28 -2.14 -9.79
C PRO A 42 18.15 -1.26 -8.87
N LYS A 43 17.73 -0.02 -8.55
CA LYS A 43 18.59 0.96 -7.85
C LYS A 43 17.86 1.88 -6.87
N GLU A 44 16.60 1.62 -6.57
CA GLU A 44 15.80 2.49 -5.71
C GLU A 44 15.72 1.93 -4.29
N ILE A 45 15.78 2.82 -3.30
CA ILE A 45 15.63 2.47 -1.90
C ILE A 45 14.73 3.52 -1.24
N LYS A 46 13.75 3.07 -0.47
CA LYS A 46 12.79 3.94 0.23
C LYS A 46 12.82 3.64 1.73
N ILE A 47 12.85 4.69 2.56
CA ILE A 47 12.76 4.52 4.01
C ILE A 47 11.30 4.25 4.40
N LEU A 48 11.06 3.16 5.12
CA LEU A 48 9.75 2.78 5.62
C LEU A 48 9.51 3.28 7.06
N SER A 49 10.55 3.36 7.90
CA SER A 49 10.43 3.77 9.30
C SER A 49 11.78 4.16 9.92
N PHE A 50 11.76 5.03 10.94
CA PHE A 50 12.89 5.34 11.83
C PHE A 50 12.67 4.83 13.27
N SER A 51 11.75 3.87 13.44
CA SER A 51 11.41 3.27 14.73
C SER A 51 10.77 1.89 14.55
N ALA A 52 10.48 1.23 15.67
CA ALA A 52 9.58 0.10 15.68
C ALA A 52 8.24 0.47 15.03
N ILE A 53 7.69 -0.44 14.23
CA ILE A 53 6.45 -0.29 13.49
C ILE A 53 5.69 -1.62 13.57
N SER A 54 4.35 -1.57 13.65
CA SER A 54 3.55 -2.79 13.65
C SER A 54 3.65 -3.52 12.31
N GLY A 55 3.43 -4.84 12.34
CA GLY A 55 3.46 -5.64 11.12
C GLY A 55 2.40 -5.22 10.08
N SER A 56 1.23 -4.76 10.52
CA SER A 56 0.18 -4.25 9.61
C SER A 56 0.59 -2.95 8.96
N THR A 57 1.01 -1.95 9.74
CA THR A 57 1.44 -0.65 9.21
C THR A 57 2.66 -0.79 8.29
N LEU A 58 3.56 -1.73 8.60
CA LEU A 58 4.68 -2.04 7.72
C LEU A 58 4.22 -2.58 6.36
N ARG A 59 3.27 -3.52 6.35
CA ARG A 59 2.71 -4.08 5.10
C ARG A 59 2.04 -2.98 4.27
N ASP A 60 1.21 -2.14 4.90
CA ASP A 60 0.51 -1.07 4.20
C ASP A 60 1.49 -0.07 3.56
N ARG A 61 2.58 0.27 4.27
CA ARG A 61 3.64 1.13 3.72
C ARG A 61 4.40 0.48 2.58
N ILE A 62 4.72 -0.82 2.67
CA ILE A 62 5.37 -1.55 1.57
C ILE A 62 4.50 -1.51 0.32
N ILE A 63 3.20 -1.78 0.46
CA ILE A 63 2.26 -1.80 -0.67
C ILE A 63 2.12 -0.40 -1.28
N LEU A 64 2.00 0.65 -0.46
CA LEU A 64 1.98 2.02 -0.93
C LEU A 64 3.26 2.39 -1.70
N VAL A 65 4.42 2.07 -1.15
CA VAL A 65 5.70 2.36 -1.78
C VAL A 65 5.89 1.57 -3.08
N ALA A 66 5.43 0.32 -3.12
CA ALA A 66 5.46 -0.48 -4.35
C ALA A 66 4.59 0.14 -5.45
N LYS A 67 3.43 0.69 -5.10
CA LYS A 67 2.57 1.42 -6.03
C LYS A 67 3.26 2.69 -6.54
N ASP A 68 3.80 3.51 -5.65
CA ASP A 68 4.46 4.77 -5.99
C ASP A 68 5.71 4.56 -6.85
N ALA A 69 6.39 3.42 -6.69
CA ALA A 69 7.52 3.01 -7.52
C ALA A 69 7.10 2.32 -8.84
N GLY A 70 5.80 2.19 -9.11
CA GLY A 70 5.27 1.52 -10.30
C GLY A 70 5.45 0.00 -10.31
N GLY A 71 5.76 -0.60 -9.16
CA GLY A 71 5.91 -2.05 -9.00
C GLY A 71 4.56 -2.80 -8.94
N ILE A 72 3.47 -2.10 -8.63
CA ILE A 72 2.08 -2.58 -8.75
C ILE A 72 1.19 -1.50 -9.35
N THR A 73 0.14 -1.91 -10.05
CA THR A 73 -0.88 -1.02 -10.63
C THR A 73 -1.85 -0.47 -9.58
N GLU A 74 -2.61 0.57 -9.92
CA GLU A 74 -3.69 1.07 -9.07
C GLU A 74 -4.76 0.01 -8.78
N GLN A 75 -5.03 -0.89 -9.73
CA GLN A 75 -5.98 -1.98 -9.55
C GLN A 75 -5.47 -3.01 -8.54
N GLU A 76 -4.19 -3.39 -8.62
CA GLU A 76 -3.55 -4.28 -7.65
C GLU A 76 -3.43 -3.62 -6.27
N TYR A 77 -3.13 -2.32 -6.23
CA TYR A 77 -3.14 -1.57 -4.98
C TYR A 77 -4.55 -1.54 -4.35
N ALA A 78 -5.59 -1.29 -5.15
CA ALA A 78 -6.97 -1.29 -4.68
C ALA A 78 -7.41 -2.65 -4.15
N SER A 79 -6.95 -3.76 -4.73
CA SER A 79 -7.28 -5.11 -4.24
C SER A 79 -6.62 -5.48 -2.91
N THR A 80 -5.54 -4.79 -2.53
CA THR A 80 -4.93 -4.96 -1.19
C THR A 80 -5.68 -4.25 -0.08
N ARG A 81 -6.51 -3.27 -0.44
CA ARG A 81 -7.38 -2.59 0.51
C ARG A 81 -8.56 -3.52 0.82
N PRO A 82 -9.16 -3.41 2.01
CA PRO A 82 -10.42 -4.09 2.29
C PRO A 82 -11.37 -3.78 1.12
N PHE A 83 -11.78 -4.81 0.41
CA PHE A 83 -12.77 -4.69 -0.64
C PHE A 83 -14.03 -4.15 0.05
N ASN A 84 -14.29 -2.85 -0.12
CA ASN A 84 -15.47 -2.19 0.44
C ASN A 84 -16.68 -2.64 -0.39
N ASP A 85 -17.04 -3.93 -0.30
CA ASP A 85 -18.37 -4.42 -0.67
C ASP A 85 -19.39 -4.05 0.43
N ASN A 86 -19.28 -2.82 0.94
CA ASN A 86 -20.16 -2.31 1.97
C ASN A 86 -21.42 -1.69 1.32
N GLY A 87 -21.66 -1.98 0.03
CA GLY A 87 -22.74 -1.38 -0.75
C GLY A 87 -22.56 0.12 -1.04
N TYR A 88 -21.34 0.66 -0.94
CA TYR A 88 -21.09 2.05 -1.37
C TYR A 88 -21.10 2.13 -2.90
N ILE A 89 -21.85 3.09 -3.40
CA ILE A 89 -21.95 3.39 -4.83
C ILE A 89 -20.58 3.83 -5.33
N ASP A 90 -20.03 3.09 -6.28
CA ASP A 90 -18.83 3.48 -7.02
C ASP A 90 -19.04 4.87 -7.62
N SER A 91 -18.11 5.81 -7.40
CA SER A 91 -18.20 7.16 -7.95
C SER A 91 -18.29 7.17 -9.48
N ARG A 92 -17.73 6.14 -10.15
CA ARG A 92 -17.85 5.95 -11.61
C ARG A 92 -19.30 5.70 -12.02
N LEU A 93 -20.10 5.06 -11.16
CA LEU A 93 -21.52 4.84 -11.42
C LEU A 93 -22.30 6.16 -11.47
N LEU A 94 -21.86 7.17 -10.69
CA LEU A 94 -22.45 8.51 -10.70
C LEU A 94 -22.04 9.30 -11.95
N GLU A 95 -20.86 9.06 -12.49
CA GLU A 95 -20.37 9.70 -13.72
C GLU A 95 -21.07 9.17 -14.98
N GLU A 96 -21.47 7.90 -14.97
CA GLU A 96 -22.19 7.24 -16.09
C GLU A 96 -23.73 7.43 -16.03
N MET A 97 -24.25 8.08 -14.98
CA MET A 97 -25.69 8.26 -14.81
C MET A 97 -26.27 9.22 -15.87
N PRO A 98 -27.39 8.85 -16.53
CA PRO A 98 -28.06 9.74 -17.46
C PRO A 98 -28.53 11.04 -16.78
N GLU A 99 -28.30 12.16 -17.45
CA GLU A 99 -28.80 13.47 -16.98
C GLU A 99 -30.33 13.42 -16.81
N GLY A 100 -30.81 13.79 -15.62
CA GLY A 100 -32.22 13.71 -15.22
C GLY A 100 -32.56 12.55 -14.28
N VAL A 101 -31.68 11.55 -14.12
CA VAL A 101 -31.81 10.53 -13.06
C VAL A 101 -31.45 11.11 -11.70
N LEU A 102 -30.43 11.97 -11.63
CA LEU A 102 -30.01 12.64 -10.39
C LEU A 102 -31.08 13.55 -9.78
N ASN A 103 -31.97 14.10 -10.60
CA ASN A 103 -33.00 15.04 -10.17
C ASN A 103 -34.35 14.37 -9.89
N ASN A 104 -34.44 13.04 -10.03
CA ASN A 104 -35.64 12.27 -9.77
C ASN A 104 -35.33 11.15 -8.74
N PRO A 105 -35.78 11.30 -7.48
CA PRO A 105 -35.45 10.37 -6.40
C PRO A 105 -35.84 8.92 -6.70
N GLU A 106 -37.00 8.69 -7.31
CA GLU A 106 -37.48 7.34 -7.61
C GLU A 106 -36.61 6.65 -8.65
N LYS A 107 -36.28 7.35 -9.74
CA LYS A 107 -35.41 6.86 -10.81
C LYS A 107 -33.98 6.64 -10.33
N PHE A 108 -33.49 7.52 -9.45
CA PHE A 108 -32.18 7.37 -8.82
C PHE A 108 -32.10 6.06 -8.04
N VAL A 109 -33.05 5.82 -7.13
CA VAL A 109 -33.08 4.60 -6.32
C VAL A 109 -33.19 3.34 -7.18
N GLU A 110 -34.01 3.37 -8.24
CA GLU A 110 -34.16 2.24 -9.16
C GLU A 110 -32.86 1.93 -9.92
N TYR A 111 -32.19 2.97 -10.41
CA TYR A 111 -30.91 2.83 -11.12
C TYR A 111 -29.83 2.25 -10.22
N ILE A 112 -29.73 2.78 -9.00
CA ILE A 112 -28.78 2.33 -7.98
C ILE A 112 -29.03 0.85 -7.61
N ARG A 113 -30.28 0.45 -7.40
CA ARG A 113 -30.63 -0.94 -7.09
C ARG A 113 -30.20 -1.90 -8.20
N LYS A 114 -30.50 -1.55 -9.46
CA LYS A 114 -30.11 -2.34 -10.64
C LYS A 114 -28.59 -2.44 -10.79
N ALA A 115 -27.87 -1.36 -10.52
CA ALA A 115 -26.41 -1.34 -10.58
C ALA A 115 -25.78 -2.27 -9.53
N VAL A 116 -26.27 -2.21 -8.29
CA VAL A 116 -25.80 -3.08 -7.20
C VAL A 116 -26.12 -4.55 -7.48
N GLU A 117 -27.30 -4.87 -8.01
CA GLU A 117 -27.66 -6.24 -8.41
C GLU A 117 -26.76 -6.80 -9.51
N LYS A 118 -26.44 -5.97 -10.53
CA LYS A 118 -25.56 -6.36 -11.64
C LYS A 118 -24.13 -6.63 -11.17
N ASP A 119 -23.63 -5.83 -10.22
CA ASP A 119 -22.28 -5.99 -9.70
C ASP A 119 -22.15 -7.24 -8.83
N ASN A 120 -23.14 -7.50 -7.96
CA ASN A 120 -23.26 -8.74 -7.17
C ASN A 120 -23.32 -10.02 -8.02
N LEU A 121 -23.79 -9.93 -9.27
CA LEU A 121 -23.81 -11.05 -10.22
C LEU A 121 -22.46 -11.27 -10.91
N ARG A 122 -21.60 -10.24 -11.01
CA ARG A 122 -20.25 -10.36 -11.56
C ARG A 122 -19.27 -10.95 -10.56
N THR A 123 -19.44 -10.70 -9.27
CA THR A 123 -18.59 -11.21 -8.19
C THR A 123 -18.86 -12.68 -7.82
N LYS A 124 -19.98 -13.26 -8.29
CA LYS A 124 -20.35 -14.67 -8.07
C LYS A 124 -19.88 -15.66 -9.16
N LYS A 125 -19.18 -15.21 -10.19
CA LYS A 125 -18.56 -16.07 -11.24
C LYS A 125 -17.06 -16.17 -11.04
#